data_AF-A0A3A0AFW9-F1
#
_entry.id   AF-A0A3A0AFW9-F1
#
_cell.length_a   1.000
_cell.length_b   1.000
_cell.length_c   1.000
_cell.angle_alpha   90.00
_cell.angle_beta   90.00
_cell.angle_gamma   90.00
#
_symmetry.space_group_name_H-M   'P 1'
#
loop_
_entity.id
_entity.type
_entity.pdbx_description
1 polymer ?
#
loop_
_entity_poly.entity_id
_entity_poly.type
_entity_poly.pdbx_seq_one_letter_code
_entity_poly.pdbx_strand_id
1 'polypeptide(L)'
;MRLVANSPRVSTILGLRGRPLQGKTMNNVRPWFDWQFVEDEDEWQRCVAHDDSAPEAHPADVARRQHLDWQVQIATAALLATLILLMSGRYSLRPPAVRNDGQNGDEGAAGTMTLAIAYIEPWQTITTAHFTFTFVQSEAAMVAPVARAAEPLYAALRHAVGLPKPSADEQIAIHIAPAITHPSAIPFWQSMHDQGRRGSQIFTGYTTLASLQAICTSHSLQFLVDEQPRSEESCPSQVSLDPIERTLTIPSPRLRSKPDGVSHADALVQALADQLAGRALAEALHGKRIAAGWSPLLAGMRLWLSRHTRTALLGFAPKDWQEGAVPMVQPGPCDFVADLLSVDERTMAAATIINFGMCAYGRDKLPTLLAALAQYDSWHVLIPAVFGVSAEEFEHDWQEHLRARYGDPS
;
A
#
# COMPACT_ATOMS: atom_id res chain seq x y z
N MET A 1 0.84 11.48 -30.81
CA MET A 1 1.29 10.29 -30.06
C MET A 1 0.21 9.89 -29.05
N ARG A 2 -0.45 8.75 -29.26
CA ARG A 2 -1.53 8.24 -28.41
C ARG A 2 -1.29 6.75 -28.10
N LEU A 3 -1.82 6.28 -26.97
CA LEU A 3 -1.61 4.91 -26.46
C LEU A 3 -2.91 4.10 -26.58
N VAL A 4 -2.84 2.88 -27.16
CA VAL A 4 -3.98 1.95 -27.28
C VAL A 4 -3.59 0.59 -26.70
N ALA A 5 -4.52 -0.04 -25.95
CA ALA A 5 -4.39 -1.41 -25.47
C ALA A 5 -5.05 -2.38 -26.46
N ASN A 6 -4.30 -3.32 -27.03
CA ASN A 6 -4.86 -4.34 -27.92
C ASN A 6 -5.20 -5.63 -27.17
N SER A 7 -6.39 -6.18 -27.44
CA SER A 7 -6.80 -7.51 -26.96
C SER A 7 -6.34 -8.61 -27.93
N PRO A 8 -5.74 -9.72 -27.47
CA PRO A 8 -5.27 -10.76 -28.37
C PRO A 8 -6.44 -11.54 -29.00
N ARG A 9 -6.53 -11.51 -30.34
CA ARG A 9 -7.27 -12.54 -31.10
C ARG A 9 -6.42 -13.79 -31.23
N VAL A 10 -6.99 -14.93 -30.83
CA VAL A 10 -6.44 -16.27 -31.13
C VAL A 10 -6.60 -16.52 -32.63
N SER A 11 -5.57 -16.24 -33.41
CA SER A 11 -5.47 -16.68 -34.80
C SER A 11 -4.45 -17.80 -34.94
N THR A 12 -4.95 -18.94 -35.43
CA THR A 12 -4.25 -20.19 -35.74
C THR A 12 -2.99 -19.99 -36.57
N ILE A 13 -1.82 -20.26 -35.99
CA ILE A 13 -0.58 -20.53 -36.74
C ILE A 13 -0.47 -22.06 -36.88
N LEU A 14 -0.91 -22.56 -38.03
CA LEU A 14 -0.62 -23.92 -38.49
C LEU A 14 0.71 -23.88 -39.26
N GLY A 15 1.70 -24.59 -38.74
CA GLY A 15 2.86 -25.00 -39.53
C GLY A 15 4.18 -24.82 -38.80
N LEU A 16 4.59 -25.85 -38.04
CA LEU A 16 5.94 -26.41 -38.10
C LEU A 16 5.95 -27.76 -37.39
N ARG A 17 6.36 -28.79 -38.14
CA ARG A 17 6.57 -30.18 -37.71
C ARG A 17 7.74 -30.25 -36.74
N GLY A 18 7.59 -31.01 -35.64
CA GLY A 18 8.71 -31.75 -35.06
C GLY A 18 8.77 -31.82 -33.52
N ARG A 19 8.44 -33.02 -33.01
CA ARG A 19 8.68 -33.60 -31.67
C ARG A 19 7.63 -33.31 -30.56
N PRO A 20 7.13 -34.36 -29.88
CA PRO A 20 6.23 -34.21 -28.74
C PRO A 20 7.04 -33.92 -27.47
N LEU A 21 6.73 -32.82 -26.78
CA LEU A 21 7.08 -32.65 -25.38
C LEU A 21 5.94 -33.22 -24.53
N GLN A 22 6.25 -34.29 -23.80
CA GLN A 22 5.37 -34.89 -22.81
C GLN A 22 5.16 -33.95 -21.62
N GLY A 23 3.89 -33.74 -21.27
CA GLY A 23 3.43 -33.65 -19.88
C GLY A 23 3.95 -32.50 -19.02
N LYS A 24 3.42 -31.29 -19.24
CA LYS A 24 3.27 -30.30 -18.16
C LYS A 24 1.99 -29.50 -18.38
N THR A 25 1.07 -29.60 -17.42
CA THR A 25 -0.18 -28.86 -17.35
C THR A 25 0.10 -27.35 -17.33
N MET A 26 -0.29 -26.65 -18.39
CA MET A 26 -0.30 -25.18 -18.45
C MET A 26 -1.52 -24.64 -17.69
N ASN A 27 -1.42 -24.56 -16.36
CA ASN A 27 -2.35 -23.79 -15.53
C ASN A 27 -1.59 -22.61 -14.92
N ASN A 28 -1.31 -21.57 -15.72
CA ASN A 28 -1.04 -20.18 -15.30
C ASN A 28 -0.52 -19.34 -16.49
N VAL A 29 -1.34 -19.20 -17.53
CA VAL A 29 -1.14 -18.12 -18.52
C VAL A 29 -2.04 -16.97 -18.07
N ARG A 30 -1.45 -15.92 -17.49
CA ARG A 30 -2.15 -14.63 -17.33
C ARG A 30 -2.25 -13.99 -18.73
N PRO A 31 -3.36 -13.35 -19.10
CA PRO A 31 -3.41 -12.59 -20.35
C PRO A 31 -2.43 -11.42 -20.25
N TRP A 32 -1.52 -11.32 -21.22
CA TRP A 32 -0.64 -10.16 -21.40
C TRP A 32 -1.32 -9.20 -22.38
N PHE A 33 -1.22 -7.90 -22.11
CA PHE A 33 -1.63 -6.84 -23.03
C PHE A 33 -0.39 -6.29 -23.71
N ASP A 34 -0.40 -6.23 -25.04
CA ASP A 34 0.62 -5.50 -25.80
C ASP A 34 0.14 -4.04 -25.96
N TRP A 35 1.02 -3.12 -25.56
CA TRP A 35 0.82 -1.69 -25.74
C TRP A 35 1.55 -1.24 -27.00
N GLN A 36 0.83 -0.53 -27.87
CA GLN A 36 1.41 0.05 -29.08
C GLN A 36 1.31 1.56 -29.04
N PHE A 37 2.40 2.22 -29.41
CA PHE A 37 2.42 3.66 -29.63
C PHE A 37 1.96 3.93 -31.05
N VAL A 38 0.89 4.71 -31.17
CA VAL A 38 0.37 5.14 -32.46
C VAL A 38 0.78 6.60 -32.65
N GLU A 39 1.65 6.81 -33.62
CA GLU A 39 2.23 8.12 -33.90
C GLU A 39 1.37 8.94 -34.88
N ASP A 40 0.61 8.26 -35.75
CA ASP A 40 -0.22 8.86 -36.81
C ASP A 40 -1.72 8.87 -36.47
N GLU A 41 -2.41 9.97 -36.78
CA GLU A 41 -3.84 10.15 -36.54
C GLU A 41 -4.68 9.20 -37.40
N ASP A 42 -4.24 8.85 -38.61
CA ASP A 42 -4.95 7.91 -39.49
C ASP A 42 -4.87 6.45 -38.99
N GLU A 43 -3.83 6.10 -38.23
CA GLU A 43 -3.72 4.81 -37.54
C GLU A 43 -4.58 4.80 -36.27
N TRP A 44 -4.65 5.92 -35.55
CA TRP A 44 -5.54 6.09 -34.40
C TRP A 44 -7.02 5.95 -34.79
N GLN A 45 -7.44 6.63 -35.86
CA GLN A 45 -8.83 6.55 -36.35
C GLN A 45 -9.20 5.12 -36.79
N ARG A 46 -8.25 4.33 -37.31
CA ARG A 46 -8.46 2.91 -37.63
C ARG A 46 -8.59 2.02 -36.39
N CYS A 47 -7.84 2.31 -35.33
CA CYS A 47 -7.96 1.60 -34.05
C CYS A 47 -9.30 1.88 -33.36
N VAL A 48 -9.76 3.14 -33.38
CA VAL A 48 -11.03 3.55 -32.74
C VAL A 48 -12.26 3.12 -33.55
N ALA A 49 -12.21 3.21 -34.89
CA ALA A 49 -13.33 2.79 -35.74
C ALA A 49 -13.61 1.27 -35.71
N HIS A 50 -12.75 0.48 -35.07
CA HIS A 50 -12.94 -0.96 -34.87
C HIS A 50 -13.66 -1.31 -33.55
N ASP A 51 -13.90 -0.33 -32.66
CA ASP A 51 -14.47 -0.56 -31.31
C ASP A 51 -15.97 -0.19 -31.20
N ASP A 52 -16.58 0.38 -32.25
CA ASP A 52 -18.00 0.80 -32.25
C ASP A 52 -19.01 -0.35 -32.41
N SER A 53 -18.54 -1.59 -32.51
CA SER A 53 -19.41 -2.78 -32.45
C SER A 53 -19.30 -3.46 -31.09
N ALA A 54 -19.78 -2.79 -30.03
CA ALA A 54 -20.04 -3.45 -28.76
C ALA A 54 -21.09 -4.56 -29.00
N PRO A 55 -20.76 -5.85 -28.81
CA PRO A 55 -21.73 -6.91 -29.02
C PRO A 55 -22.87 -6.76 -28.02
N GLU A 56 -24.12 -6.85 -28.49
CA GLU A 56 -25.29 -6.97 -27.61
C GLU A 56 -25.00 -8.06 -26.56
N ALA A 57 -25.17 -7.70 -25.29
CA ALA A 57 -24.87 -8.60 -24.18
C ALA A 57 -25.61 -9.92 -24.38
N HIS A 58 -24.85 -11.01 -24.50
CA HIS A 58 -25.41 -12.32 -24.76
C HIS A 58 -26.40 -12.67 -23.64
N PRO A 59 -27.61 -13.20 -23.93
CA PRO A 59 -28.65 -13.47 -22.92
C PRO A 59 -28.17 -14.34 -21.75
N ALA A 60 -27.17 -15.19 -22.00
CA ALA A 60 -26.52 -15.99 -20.96
C ALA A 60 -25.74 -15.15 -19.93
N ASP A 61 -25.14 -14.03 -20.33
CA ASP A 61 -24.42 -13.13 -19.43
C ASP A 61 -25.38 -12.30 -18.57
N VAL A 62 -26.53 -11.92 -19.13
CA VAL A 62 -27.62 -11.28 -18.37
C VAL A 62 -28.20 -12.23 -17.32
N ALA A 63 -28.49 -13.48 -17.70
CA ALA A 63 -28.97 -14.50 -16.78
C ALA A 63 -27.94 -14.83 -15.68
N ARG A 64 -26.64 -14.84 -16.03
CA ARG A 64 -25.56 -15.07 -15.06
C ARG A 64 -25.44 -13.92 -14.05
N ARG A 65 -25.59 -12.67 -14.49
CA ARG A 65 -25.63 -11.50 -13.60
C ARG A 65 -26.82 -11.54 -12.65
N GLN A 66 -28.01 -11.87 -13.15
CA GLN A 66 -29.21 -12.02 -12.32
C GLN A 66 -29.07 -13.14 -11.28
N HIS A 67 -28.44 -14.26 -11.63
CA HIS A 67 -28.18 -15.36 -10.70
C HIS A 67 -27.17 -14.98 -9.61
N LEU A 68 -26.12 -14.21 -9.95
CA LEU A 68 -25.15 -13.68 -9.00
C LEU A 68 -25.81 -12.69 -8.02
N ASP A 69 -26.64 -11.78 -8.52
CA ASP A 69 -27.39 -10.84 -7.66
C ASP A 69 -28.31 -11.55 -6.67
N TRP A 70 -29.01 -12.62 -7.11
CA TRP A 70 -29.86 -13.42 -6.25
C TRP A 70 -29.07 -14.17 -5.16
N GLN A 71 -27.90 -14.73 -5.48
CA GLN A 71 -27.03 -15.37 -4.50
C GLN A 71 -26.49 -14.39 -3.46
N VAL A 72 -26.12 -13.17 -3.88
CA VAL A 72 -25.68 -12.10 -2.96
C VAL A 72 -26.81 -11.69 -2.02
N GLN A 73 -28.05 -11.56 -2.52
CA GLN A 73 -29.21 -11.24 -1.69
C GLN A 73 -29.49 -12.32 -0.63
N ILE A 74 -29.40 -13.60 -0.98
CA ILE A 74 -29.61 -14.71 -0.03
C ILE A 74 -28.50 -14.76 1.02
N ALA A 75 -27.24 -14.63 0.61
CA ALA A 75 -26.12 -14.61 1.55
C ALA A 75 -26.22 -13.44 2.54
N THR A 76 -26.64 -12.26 2.05
CA THR A 76 -26.87 -11.08 2.88
C THR A 76 -28.02 -11.29 3.87
N ALA A 77 -29.15 -11.85 3.43
CA ALA A 77 -30.30 -12.14 4.29
C ALA A 77 -29.95 -13.18 5.39
N ALA A 78 -29.18 -14.22 5.04
CA ALA A 78 -28.74 -15.24 5.98
C ALA A 78 -27.76 -14.69 7.03
N LEU A 79 -26.82 -13.83 6.62
CA LEU A 79 -25.91 -13.13 7.55
C LEU A 79 -26.68 -12.25 8.53
N LEU A 80 -27.67 -11.50 8.03
CA LEU A 80 -28.49 -10.59 8.83
C LEU A 80 -29.37 -11.34 9.84
N ALA A 81 -29.99 -12.46 9.41
CA ALA A 81 -30.72 -13.34 10.30
C ALA A 81 -29.82 -13.94 11.40
N THR A 82 -28.59 -14.33 11.05
CA THR A 82 -27.61 -14.87 12.01
C THR A 82 -27.21 -13.82 13.04
N LEU A 83 -26.98 -12.57 12.62
CA LEU A 83 -26.70 -11.43 13.50
C LEU A 83 -27.86 -11.14 14.44
N ILE A 84 -29.10 -11.13 13.93
CA ILE A 84 -30.30 -10.95 14.76
C ILE A 84 -30.42 -12.05 15.82
N LEU A 85 -30.18 -13.31 15.43
CA LEU A 85 -30.24 -14.45 16.35
C LEU A 85 -29.14 -14.38 17.42
N LEU A 86 -27.92 -13.99 17.05
CA LEU A 86 -26.80 -13.78 17.98
C LEU A 86 -27.10 -12.65 18.98
N MET A 87 -27.62 -11.51 18.51
CA MET A 87 -27.94 -10.38 19.38
C MET A 87 -29.17 -10.60 20.27
N SER A 88 -30.06 -11.54 19.90
CA SER A 88 -31.26 -11.86 20.70
C SER A 88 -30.96 -12.59 22.01
N GLY A 89 -29.71 -12.97 22.28
CA GLY A 89 -29.30 -13.68 23.51
C GLY A 89 -29.88 -15.10 23.65
N ARG A 90 -30.63 -15.58 22.65
CA ARG A 90 -31.29 -16.91 22.65
C ARG A 90 -30.39 -18.04 22.15
N TYR A 91 -29.20 -17.73 21.66
CA TYR A 91 -28.22 -18.70 21.20
C TYR A 91 -26.90 -18.51 21.96
N SER A 92 -26.70 -19.29 23.02
CA SER A 92 -25.34 -19.64 23.45
C SER A 92 -24.77 -20.61 22.43
N LEU A 93 -23.90 -20.13 21.55
CA LEU A 93 -23.12 -21.00 20.69
C LEU A 93 -22.19 -21.84 21.57
N ARG A 94 -22.63 -23.07 21.88
CA ARG A 94 -21.72 -24.11 22.32
C ARG A 94 -20.88 -24.46 21.09
N PRO A 95 -19.56 -24.20 21.07
CA PRO A 95 -18.76 -24.48 19.89
C PRO A 95 -18.90 -25.97 19.55
N PRO A 96 -19.19 -26.33 18.29
CA PRO A 96 -19.22 -27.73 17.89
C PRO A 96 -17.84 -28.32 18.22
N ALA A 97 -17.83 -29.53 18.79
CA ALA A 97 -16.60 -30.27 18.99
C ALA A 97 -15.88 -30.33 17.63
N VAL A 98 -14.69 -29.75 17.56
CA VAL A 98 -13.87 -29.73 16.34
C VAL A 98 -13.54 -31.19 16.01
N ARG A 99 -14.26 -31.75 15.04
CA ARG A 99 -13.97 -33.04 14.45
C ARG A 99 -12.85 -32.80 13.43
N ASN A 100 -11.68 -33.33 13.74
CA ASN A 100 -10.45 -33.14 13.00
C ASN A 100 -10.43 -34.05 11.76
N ASP A 101 -11.38 -33.86 10.85
CA ASP A 101 -11.41 -34.56 9.56
C ASP A 101 -10.69 -33.67 8.55
N GLY A 102 -9.45 -34.03 8.20
CA GLY A 102 -8.52 -33.22 7.41
C GLY A 102 -8.94 -32.95 5.96
N GLN A 103 -9.89 -32.03 5.76
CA GLN A 103 -10.28 -31.54 4.45
C GLN A 103 -10.15 -30.01 4.36
N ASN A 104 -9.29 -29.56 3.44
CA ASN A 104 -8.90 -28.17 3.15
C ASN A 104 -10.04 -27.35 2.48
N GLY A 105 -11.15 -27.11 3.19
CA GLY A 105 -12.35 -26.51 2.58
C GLY A 105 -12.95 -25.24 3.20
N ASP A 106 -12.64 -24.88 4.45
CA ASP A 106 -13.56 -24.00 5.22
C ASP A 106 -12.91 -22.81 5.97
N GLU A 107 -11.84 -22.22 5.41
CA GLU A 107 -11.20 -21.02 6.01
C GLU A 107 -12.07 -19.75 5.90
N GLY A 108 -13.05 -19.70 4.99
CA GLY A 108 -13.84 -18.49 4.72
C GLY A 108 -14.83 -18.11 5.83
N ALA A 109 -15.46 -19.08 6.49
CA ALA A 109 -16.46 -18.81 7.52
C ALA A 109 -15.84 -18.29 8.83
N ALA A 110 -14.67 -18.81 9.21
CA ALA A 110 -13.94 -18.37 10.40
C ALA A 110 -13.41 -16.92 10.27
N GLY A 111 -12.96 -16.52 9.08
CA GLY A 111 -12.53 -15.15 8.81
C GLY A 111 -13.67 -14.13 8.92
N THR A 112 -14.84 -14.46 8.37
CA THR A 112 -16.02 -13.58 8.37
C THR A 112 -16.56 -13.32 9.78
N MET A 113 -16.58 -14.35 10.63
CA MET A 113 -17.06 -14.21 12.02
C MET A 113 -16.08 -13.44 12.92
N THR A 114 -14.77 -13.57 12.66
CA THR A 114 -13.72 -12.82 13.38
C THR A 114 -13.81 -11.32 13.10
N LEU A 115 -14.12 -10.92 11.86
CA LEU A 115 -14.35 -9.52 11.51
C LEU A 115 -15.54 -8.97 12.29
N ALA A 116 -16.69 -9.64 12.28
CA ALA A 116 -17.90 -9.16 12.97
C ALA A 116 -17.71 -8.98 14.49
N ILE A 117 -16.95 -9.88 15.15
CA ILE A 117 -16.67 -9.78 16.59
C ILE A 117 -15.75 -8.59 16.90
N ALA A 118 -14.73 -8.33 16.08
CA ALA A 118 -13.82 -7.20 16.26
C ALA A 118 -14.52 -5.83 16.25
N TYR A 119 -15.69 -5.71 15.58
CA TYR A 119 -16.45 -4.47 15.50
C TYR A 119 -17.38 -4.17 16.69
N ILE A 120 -17.65 -5.16 17.54
CA ILE A 120 -18.56 -5.00 18.70
C ILE A 120 -17.77 -4.64 19.96
N GLU A 121 -16.45 -4.83 19.94
CA GLU A 121 -15.61 -4.53 21.10
C GLU A 121 -15.57 -3.02 21.41
N PRO A 122 -15.55 -2.65 22.71
CA PRO A 122 -15.37 -1.27 23.10
C PRO A 122 -14.05 -0.69 22.56
N TRP A 123 -14.12 0.51 22.00
CA TRP A 123 -12.93 1.27 21.63
C TRP A 123 -12.24 1.82 22.88
N GLN A 124 -10.92 1.82 22.86
CA GLN A 124 -10.07 2.39 23.89
C GLN A 124 -9.17 3.47 23.29
N THR A 125 -8.68 4.34 24.17
CA THR A 125 -7.78 5.43 23.80
C THR A 125 -6.58 5.47 24.74
N ILE A 126 -5.39 5.63 24.18
CA ILE A 126 -4.15 5.92 24.92
C ILE A 126 -3.57 7.21 24.34
N THR A 127 -3.37 8.20 25.20
CA THR A 127 -2.73 9.47 24.82
C THR A 127 -1.33 9.54 25.40
N THR A 128 -0.37 9.92 24.56
CA THR A 128 1.01 10.22 24.91
C THR A 128 1.28 11.72 24.69
N ALA A 129 2.53 12.16 24.68
CA ALA A 129 2.84 13.58 24.46
C ALA A 129 2.46 14.04 23.04
N HIS A 130 2.78 13.24 22.03
CA HIS A 130 2.60 13.58 20.62
C HIS A 130 1.59 12.69 19.89
N PHE A 131 1.01 11.69 20.56
CA PHE A 131 0.09 10.75 19.91
C PHE A 131 -1.20 10.51 20.70
N THR A 132 -2.29 10.27 19.97
CA THR A 132 -3.52 9.71 20.51
C THR A 132 -3.88 8.44 19.75
N PHE A 133 -3.71 7.29 20.39
CA PHE A 133 -4.03 5.99 19.83
C PHE A 133 -5.50 5.65 20.09
N THR A 134 -6.23 5.23 19.06
CA THR A 134 -7.60 4.71 19.15
C THR A 134 -7.62 3.29 18.58
N PHE A 135 -8.05 2.30 19.37
CA PHE A 135 -7.98 0.87 19.05
C PHE A 135 -9.08 0.08 19.77
N VAL A 136 -9.32 -1.17 19.39
CA VAL A 136 -10.35 -2.01 20.05
C VAL A 136 -9.80 -2.70 21.30
N GLN A 137 -10.63 -2.94 22.32
CA GLN A 137 -10.20 -3.44 23.63
C GLN A 137 -9.31 -4.70 23.57
N SER A 138 -9.54 -5.63 22.64
CA SER A 138 -8.70 -6.83 22.52
C SER A 138 -7.25 -6.56 22.11
N GLU A 139 -6.95 -5.36 21.59
CA GLU A 139 -5.60 -4.97 21.20
C GLU A 139 -4.83 -4.25 22.31
N ALA A 140 -5.49 -3.91 23.43
CA ALA A 140 -4.93 -3.06 24.48
C ALA A 140 -3.57 -3.51 25.00
N ALA A 141 -3.41 -4.82 25.27
CA ALA A 141 -2.18 -5.39 25.79
C ALA A 141 -0.99 -5.21 24.83
N MET A 142 -1.24 -5.20 23.53
CA MET A 142 -0.24 -5.04 22.48
C MET A 142 0.00 -3.57 22.14
N VAL A 143 -1.03 -2.72 22.14
CA VAL A 143 -0.90 -1.30 21.78
C VAL A 143 -0.18 -0.51 22.87
N ALA A 144 -0.40 -0.82 24.15
CA ALA A 144 0.21 -0.09 25.26
C ALA A 144 1.76 0.02 25.20
N PRO A 145 2.54 -1.06 24.96
CA PRO A 145 3.99 -0.92 24.78
C PRO A 145 4.38 -0.18 23.50
N VAL A 146 3.63 -0.35 22.40
CA VAL A 146 3.89 0.35 21.13
C VAL A 146 3.68 1.85 21.27
N ALA A 147 2.63 2.28 21.96
CA ALA A 147 2.35 3.68 22.22
C ALA A 147 3.51 4.37 22.96
N ARG A 148 4.13 3.68 23.94
CA ARG A 148 5.32 4.19 24.64
C ARG A 148 6.55 4.28 23.72
N ALA A 149 6.73 3.32 22.83
CA ALA A 149 7.86 3.29 21.90
C ALA A 149 7.74 4.29 20.74
N ALA A 150 6.52 4.75 20.42
CA ALA A 150 6.24 5.68 19.34
C ALA A 150 6.91 7.06 19.54
N GLU A 151 7.02 7.51 20.79
CA GLU A 151 7.61 8.80 21.15
C GLU A 151 9.10 8.92 20.77
N PRO A 152 10.01 8.08 21.30
CA PRO A 152 11.41 8.13 20.90
C PRO A 152 11.61 7.77 19.42
N LEU A 153 10.77 6.90 18.85
CA LEU A 153 10.79 6.56 17.43
C LEU A 153 10.61 7.81 16.56
N TYR A 154 9.53 8.57 16.79
CA TYR A 154 9.20 9.71 15.96
C TYR A 154 10.18 10.87 16.16
N ALA A 155 10.61 11.10 17.40
CA ALA A 155 11.67 12.07 17.68
C ALA A 155 12.97 11.73 16.93
N ALA A 156 13.36 10.45 16.89
CA ALA A 156 14.54 9.99 16.16
C ALA A 156 14.38 10.13 14.63
N LEU A 157 13.20 9.79 14.09
CA LEU A 157 12.89 9.97 12.67
C LEU A 157 12.97 11.44 12.26
N ARG A 158 12.34 12.35 13.02
CA ARG A 158 12.37 13.79 12.77
C ARG A 158 13.81 14.33 12.82
N HIS A 159 14.56 13.97 13.86
CA HIS A 159 15.96 14.36 13.97
C HIS A 159 16.80 13.88 12.78
N ALA A 160 16.61 12.64 12.32
CA ALA A 160 17.34 12.08 11.19
C ALA A 160 17.14 12.87 9.90
N VAL A 161 15.93 13.41 9.67
CA VAL A 161 15.61 14.23 8.50
C VAL A 161 15.81 15.74 8.72
N GLY A 162 16.41 16.13 9.85
CA GLY A 162 16.73 17.53 10.17
C GLY A 162 15.55 18.37 10.65
N LEU A 163 14.44 17.73 11.02
CA LEU A 163 13.29 18.43 11.62
C LEU A 163 13.54 18.69 13.11
N PRO A 164 12.97 19.78 13.66
CA PRO A 164 12.98 20.01 15.10
C PRO A 164 12.21 18.90 15.83
N LYS A 165 12.47 18.77 17.13
CA LYS A 165 11.68 17.90 18.00
C LYS A 165 10.19 18.25 17.88
N PRO A 166 9.29 17.25 17.90
CA PRO A 166 7.86 17.51 17.85
C PRO A 166 7.44 18.38 19.05
N SER A 167 6.49 19.26 18.81
CA SER A 167 5.89 20.13 19.83
C SER A 167 4.62 19.48 20.39
N ALA A 168 4.26 19.81 21.64
CA ALA A 168 3.09 19.20 22.31
C ALA A 168 1.75 19.52 21.60
N ASP A 169 1.74 20.58 20.79
CA ASP A 169 0.65 21.09 19.96
C ASP A 169 0.52 20.33 18.62
N GLU A 170 1.51 19.50 18.26
CA GLU A 170 1.51 18.63 17.07
C GLU A 170 1.04 17.21 17.40
N GLN A 171 -0.12 17.05 18.07
CA GLN A 171 -0.66 15.71 18.31
C GLN A 171 -1.09 15.00 17.01
N ILE A 172 -0.66 13.75 16.87
CA ILE A 172 -0.99 12.86 15.76
C ILE A 172 -1.99 11.80 16.26
N ALA A 173 -3.15 11.71 15.62
CA ALA A 173 -4.12 10.66 15.88
C ALA A 173 -3.70 9.37 15.16
N ILE A 174 -3.58 8.26 15.89
CA ILE A 174 -3.28 6.95 15.34
C ILE A 174 -4.50 6.04 15.54
N HIS A 175 -5.14 5.66 14.45
CA HIS A 175 -6.27 4.73 14.46
C HIS A 175 -5.78 3.34 14.10
N ILE A 176 -5.86 2.41 15.03
CA ILE A 176 -5.61 0.99 14.77
C ILE A 176 -6.97 0.38 14.48
N ALA A 177 -7.23 0.17 13.19
CA ALA A 177 -8.53 -0.25 12.70
C ALA A 177 -8.42 -1.65 12.09
N PRO A 178 -9.42 -2.52 12.27
CA PRO A 178 -9.52 -3.74 11.51
C PRO A 178 -9.45 -3.41 10.01
N ALA A 179 -8.45 -3.97 9.33
CA ALA A 179 -8.17 -3.67 7.93
C ALA A 179 -9.31 -4.19 7.05
N ILE A 180 -10.29 -3.35 6.76
CA ILE A 180 -11.12 -3.55 5.58
C ILE A 180 -10.28 -3.02 4.44
N THR A 181 -9.86 -3.90 3.55
CA THR A 181 -9.00 -3.64 2.39
C THR A 181 -9.60 -2.67 1.36
N HIS A 182 -10.70 -1.99 1.68
CA HIS A 182 -11.39 -1.09 0.76
C HIS A 182 -11.51 0.35 1.32
N PRO A 183 -10.84 1.34 0.68
CA PRO A 183 -10.85 2.75 1.11
C PRO A 183 -12.26 3.36 1.26
N SER A 184 -13.25 2.91 0.49
CA SER A 184 -14.63 3.42 0.56
C SER A 184 -15.36 3.06 1.85
N ALA A 185 -14.87 2.11 2.64
CA ALA A 185 -15.48 1.76 3.92
C ALA A 185 -15.12 2.78 5.03
N ILE A 186 -14.01 3.52 4.90
CA ILE A 186 -13.48 4.41 5.94
C ILE A 186 -14.49 5.51 6.37
N PRO A 187 -15.16 6.24 5.45
CA PRO A 187 -16.13 7.28 5.84
C PRO A 187 -17.36 6.73 6.57
N PHE A 188 -17.82 5.54 6.17
CA PHE A 188 -18.93 4.85 6.84
C PHE A 188 -18.58 4.51 8.30
N TRP A 189 -17.34 4.06 8.55
CA TRP A 189 -16.90 3.69 9.91
C TRP A 189 -16.60 4.89 10.80
N GLN A 190 -16.03 5.97 10.26
CA GLN A 190 -15.88 7.23 11.01
C GLN A 190 -17.25 7.74 11.49
N SER A 191 -18.26 7.66 10.63
CA SER A 191 -19.65 7.99 10.99
C SER A 191 -20.18 7.08 12.12
N MET A 192 -19.97 5.77 12.04
CA MET A 192 -20.37 4.82 13.10
C MET A 192 -19.65 5.08 14.44
N HIS A 193 -18.35 5.37 14.41
CA HIS A 193 -17.55 5.67 15.60
C HIS A 193 -18.00 6.98 16.27
N ASP A 194 -18.21 8.04 15.48
CA ASP A 194 -18.69 9.32 15.98
C ASP A 194 -20.10 9.24 16.55
N GLN A 195 -20.93 8.36 16.00
CA GLN A 195 -22.26 8.06 16.55
C GLN A 195 -22.18 7.24 17.85
N GLY A 196 -21.28 6.25 17.94
CA GLY A 196 -21.03 5.50 19.17
C GLY A 196 -20.55 6.37 20.34
N ARG A 197 -19.73 7.39 20.07
CA ARG A 197 -19.29 8.38 21.08
C ARG A 197 -20.40 9.29 21.59
N ARG A 198 -21.47 9.51 20.84
CA ARG A 198 -22.56 10.43 21.22
C ARG A 198 -23.56 9.84 22.21
N GLY A 199 -23.35 8.62 22.68
CA GLY A 199 -24.18 7.99 23.70
C GLY A 199 -25.49 7.48 23.13
N SER A 200 -25.68 6.16 23.23
CA SER A 200 -26.91 5.41 23.02
C SER A 200 -28.21 6.22 23.22
N GLN A 201 -28.82 6.65 22.11
CA GLN A 201 -30.26 6.57 21.98
C GLN A 201 -30.59 5.38 21.09
N ILE A 202 -31.42 4.51 21.65
CA ILE A 202 -31.85 3.21 21.14
C ILE A 202 -32.21 3.31 19.66
N PHE A 203 -31.55 2.49 18.84
CA PHE A 203 -31.90 2.22 17.45
C PHE A 203 -33.23 1.43 17.41
N THR A 204 -34.33 2.11 17.70
CA THR A 204 -35.72 1.63 17.47
C THR A 204 -36.32 2.45 16.33
N GLY A 205 -35.65 2.39 15.19
CA GLY A 205 -36.16 2.92 13.93
C GLY A 205 -35.71 1.96 12.86
N TYR A 206 -36.65 1.21 12.29
CA TYR A 206 -36.44 0.32 11.15
C TYR A 206 -35.70 1.06 10.04
N THR A 207 -34.39 0.87 9.91
CA THR A 207 -33.71 1.08 8.63
C THR A 207 -34.17 -0.03 7.71
N THR A 208 -35.15 0.29 6.87
CA THR A 208 -35.59 -0.59 5.78
C THR A 208 -34.41 -0.87 4.84
N LEU A 209 -34.36 -2.09 4.29
CA LEU A 209 -33.43 -2.55 3.25
C LEU A 209 -33.14 -1.50 2.16
N ALA A 210 -34.13 -0.65 1.84
CA ALA A 210 -34.03 0.44 0.87
C ALA A 210 -32.97 1.51 1.22
N SER A 211 -32.69 1.79 2.49
CA SER A 211 -31.72 2.83 2.89
C SER A 211 -30.27 2.35 2.76
N LEU A 212 -30.00 1.09 3.10
CA LEU A 212 -28.69 0.47 2.89
C LEU A 212 -28.44 0.23 1.39
N GLN A 213 -29.47 -0.14 0.64
CA GLN A 213 -29.37 -0.29 -0.81
C GLN A 213 -29.18 1.06 -1.52
N ALA A 214 -29.90 2.12 -1.11
CA ALA A 214 -29.75 3.47 -1.67
C ALA A 214 -28.36 4.07 -1.40
N ILE A 215 -27.75 3.82 -0.23
CA ILE A 215 -26.37 4.28 0.04
C ILE A 215 -25.36 3.54 -0.86
N CYS A 216 -25.61 2.27 -1.17
CA CYS A 216 -24.74 1.48 -2.06
C CYS A 216 -24.96 1.74 -3.56
N THR A 217 -26.18 2.12 -3.99
CA THR A 217 -26.47 2.43 -5.41
C THR A 217 -26.29 3.90 -5.77
N SER A 218 -26.37 4.85 -4.83
CA SER A 218 -26.25 6.29 -5.12
C SER A 218 -24.81 6.79 -5.31
N HIS A 219 -23.80 5.91 -5.29
CA HIS A 219 -22.39 6.26 -5.55
C HIS A 219 -21.82 5.58 -6.81
N SER A 220 -22.69 5.04 -7.66
CA SER A 220 -22.33 4.64 -9.03
C SER A 220 -23.19 5.41 -10.03
N LEU A 221 -22.52 6.22 -10.85
CA LEU A 221 -23.02 7.08 -11.96
C LEU A 221 -23.45 8.51 -11.60
N GLN A 222 -22.49 9.43 -11.59
CA GLN A 222 -22.40 10.57 -12.53
C GLN A 222 -21.11 11.36 -12.26
N PHE A 223 -20.01 10.99 -12.93
CA PHE A 223 -19.02 12.00 -13.35
C PHE A 223 -19.38 12.34 -14.80
N LEU A 224 -20.18 13.40 -14.95
CA LEU A 224 -20.25 14.13 -16.20
C LEU A 224 -18.89 14.82 -16.34
N VAL A 225 -18.12 14.43 -17.34
CA VAL A 225 -16.91 15.15 -17.75
C VAL A 225 -17.39 16.50 -18.30
N ASP A 226 -17.23 17.55 -17.49
CA ASP A 226 -17.36 18.92 -17.98
C ASP A 226 -16.09 19.20 -18.79
N GLU A 227 -16.21 19.18 -20.11
CA GLU A 227 -15.14 19.54 -21.04
C GLU A 227 -14.85 21.05 -20.90
N GLN A 228 -13.96 21.42 -19.97
CA GLN A 228 -13.28 22.69 -20.07
C GLN A 228 -12.24 22.63 -21.20
N PRO A 229 -12.16 23.67 -22.05
CA PRO A 229 -11.21 23.71 -23.16
C PRO A 229 -9.78 23.70 -22.61
N ARG A 230 -8.99 22.70 -23.07
CA ARG A 230 -7.56 22.58 -22.80
C ARG A 230 -6.82 23.78 -23.37
N SER A 231 -6.33 24.65 -22.50
CA SER A 231 -5.19 25.52 -22.80
C SER A 231 -3.92 24.66 -22.82
N GLU A 232 -3.21 24.74 -23.93
CA GLU A 232 -1.95 24.06 -24.25
C GLU A 232 -0.80 24.48 -23.29
N GLU A 233 0.18 23.58 -23.12
CA GLU A 233 1.45 23.74 -22.39
C GLU A 233 1.41 23.82 -20.84
N SER A 234 1.06 22.71 -20.18
CA SER A 234 1.51 22.46 -18.79
C SER A 234 2.41 21.23 -18.77
N CYS A 235 3.71 21.41 -18.50
CA CYS A 235 4.65 20.32 -18.32
C CYS A 235 4.09 19.29 -17.31
N PRO A 236 4.12 17.98 -17.62
CA PRO A 236 3.82 16.98 -16.63
C PRO A 236 4.98 16.90 -15.62
N SER A 237 4.72 16.32 -14.44
CA SER A 237 5.73 15.75 -13.52
C SER A 237 6.17 16.61 -12.32
N GLN A 238 5.23 17.20 -11.58
CA GLN A 238 5.49 17.62 -10.19
C GLN A 238 4.72 16.72 -9.23
N VAL A 239 5.40 16.20 -8.22
CA VAL A 239 4.75 15.51 -7.09
C VAL A 239 4.38 16.58 -6.08
N SER A 240 3.10 16.96 -6.05
CA SER A 240 2.55 17.76 -4.95
C SER A 240 2.39 16.86 -3.72
N LEU A 241 3.02 17.24 -2.61
CA LEU A 241 2.79 16.57 -1.33
C LEU A 241 1.53 17.18 -0.69
N ASP A 242 0.48 16.38 -0.53
CA ASP A 242 -0.78 16.75 0.12
C ASP A 242 -0.56 17.33 1.53
N PRO A 243 -1.51 18.15 2.06
CA PRO A 243 -1.45 18.62 3.43
C PRO A 243 -1.23 17.46 4.38
N ILE A 244 -0.31 17.62 5.33
CA ILE A 244 0.14 16.56 6.22
C ILE A 244 -1.03 16.17 7.13
N GLU A 245 -1.73 15.09 6.76
CA GLU A 245 -2.86 14.57 7.51
C GLU A 245 -2.41 14.31 8.95
N ARG A 246 -3.14 14.82 9.94
CA ARG A 246 -2.83 14.60 11.37
C ARG A 246 -3.28 13.23 11.87
N THR A 247 -3.78 12.40 10.97
CA THR A 247 -4.37 11.11 11.27
C THR A 247 -3.62 10.03 10.52
N LEU A 248 -3.13 9.02 11.22
CA LEU A 248 -2.52 7.82 10.65
C LEU A 248 -3.44 6.64 10.91
N THR A 249 -3.79 5.90 9.86
CA THR A 249 -4.54 4.65 10.00
C THR A 249 -3.60 3.48 9.84
N ILE A 250 -3.54 2.64 10.87
CA ILE A 250 -2.73 1.43 10.89
C ILE A 250 -3.66 0.22 10.90
N PRO A 251 -3.50 -0.72 9.96
CA PRO A 251 -4.27 -1.95 9.97
C PRO A 251 -3.98 -2.77 11.24
N SER A 252 -5.04 -3.26 11.87
CA SER A 252 -4.96 -4.16 13.02
C SER A 252 -4.02 -5.34 12.71
N PRO A 253 -2.98 -5.56 13.54
CA PRO A 253 -2.05 -6.66 13.31
C PRO A 253 -2.71 -8.02 13.51
N ARG A 254 -3.84 -8.11 14.24
CA ARG A 254 -4.61 -9.37 14.37
C ARG A 254 -5.20 -9.84 13.05
N LEU A 255 -5.38 -8.92 12.10
CA LEU A 255 -5.95 -9.19 10.79
C LEU A 255 -4.90 -9.24 9.67
N ARG A 256 -3.62 -9.03 10.00
CA ARG A 256 -2.53 -9.14 9.02
C ARG A 256 -1.85 -10.48 9.16
N SER A 257 -1.62 -11.13 8.02
CA SER A 257 -0.62 -12.19 7.94
C SER A 257 0.73 -11.61 8.40
N LYS A 258 1.34 -12.26 9.39
CA LYS A 258 2.67 -11.91 9.88
C LYS A 258 3.64 -13.04 9.53
N PRO A 259 4.92 -12.73 9.24
CA PRO A 259 5.93 -13.76 9.06
C PRO A 259 6.05 -14.65 10.31
N ASP A 260 6.49 -15.90 10.11
CA ASP A 260 6.76 -16.82 11.20
C ASP A 260 7.78 -16.23 12.18
N GLY A 261 7.53 -16.39 13.47
CA GLY A 261 8.38 -15.87 14.54
C GLY A 261 8.23 -14.38 14.86
N VAL A 262 7.53 -13.59 14.05
CA VAL A 262 7.25 -12.17 14.35
C VAL A 262 6.03 -12.08 15.27
N SER A 263 6.09 -11.33 16.38
CA SER A 263 4.90 -11.14 17.24
C SER A 263 3.93 -10.11 16.62
N HIS A 264 2.66 -10.10 17.06
CA HIS A 264 1.71 -9.06 16.61
C HIS A 264 2.15 -7.65 17.03
N ALA A 265 2.81 -7.54 18.20
CA ALA A 265 3.38 -6.28 18.66
C ALA A 265 4.49 -5.80 17.73
N ASP A 266 5.41 -6.69 17.32
CA ASP A 266 6.49 -6.35 16.39
C ASP A 266 5.94 -5.96 15.02
N ALA A 267 4.92 -6.66 14.53
CA ALA A 267 4.23 -6.30 13.28
C ALA A 267 3.59 -4.91 13.36
N LEU A 268 2.98 -4.56 14.51
CA LEU A 268 2.43 -3.24 14.74
C LEU A 268 3.51 -2.15 14.81
N VAL A 269 4.63 -2.41 15.51
CA VAL A 269 5.79 -1.50 15.53
C VAL A 269 6.32 -1.28 14.12
N GLN A 270 6.41 -2.33 13.31
CA GLN A 270 6.86 -2.23 11.93
C GLN A 270 5.93 -1.38 11.08
N ALA A 271 4.62 -1.60 11.17
CA ALA A 271 3.64 -0.79 10.45
C ALA A 271 3.68 0.67 10.90
N LEU A 272 3.80 0.93 12.21
CA LEU A 272 3.91 2.28 12.76
C LEU A 272 5.20 2.97 12.30
N ALA A 273 6.34 2.29 12.32
CA ALA A 273 7.62 2.85 11.88
C ALA A 273 7.62 3.25 10.40
N ASP A 274 6.98 2.45 9.54
CA ASP A 274 6.83 2.79 8.12
C ASP A 274 5.96 4.05 7.92
N GLN A 275 4.81 4.13 8.61
CA GLN A 275 3.93 5.30 8.56
C GLN A 275 4.60 6.57 9.09
N LEU A 276 5.29 6.47 10.23
CA LEU A 276 6.01 7.61 10.82
C LEU A 276 7.22 8.03 9.98
N ALA A 277 7.92 7.09 9.33
CA ALA A 277 9.02 7.42 8.41
C ALA A 277 8.50 8.18 7.18
N GLY A 278 7.40 7.73 6.59
CA GLY A 278 6.73 8.43 5.51
C GLY A 278 6.29 9.84 5.92
N ARG A 279 5.69 9.97 7.11
CA ARG A 279 5.29 11.27 7.67
C ARG A 279 6.48 12.21 7.88
N ALA A 280 7.54 11.77 8.56
CA ALA A 280 8.71 12.60 8.81
C ALA A 280 9.36 13.07 7.50
N LEU A 281 9.40 12.21 6.49
CA LEU A 281 9.88 12.57 5.16
C LEU A 281 8.98 13.62 4.49
N ALA A 282 7.66 13.45 4.55
CA ALA A 282 6.70 14.43 4.02
C ALA A 282 6.81 15.79 4.72
N GLU A 283 7.00 15.80 6.04
CA GLU A 283 7.25 17.02 6.84
C GLU A 283 8.55 17.71 6.41
N ALA A 284 9.64 16.95 6.23
CA ALA A 284 10.93 17.51 5.81
C ALA A 284 10.93 18.07 4.38
N LEU A 285 10.00 17.58 3.55
CA LEU A 285 9.81 18.00 2.16
C LEU A 285 8.64 18.97 1.96
N HIS A 286 7.92 19.31 3.03
CA HIS A 286 6.77 20.21 2.95
C HIS A 286 7.16 21.56 2.35
N GLY A 287 6.40 22.01 1.35
CA GLY A 287 6.65 23.26 0.61
C GLY A 287 7.83 23.19 -0.39
N LYS A 288 8.52 22.05 -0.51
CA LYS A 288 9.58 21.87 -1.51
C LYS A 288 9.03 21.22 -2.77
N ARG A 289 9.50 21.69 -3.93
CA ARG A 289 9.23 21.04 -5.22
C ARG A 289 10.31 20.01 -5.48
N ILE A 290 9.92 18.75 -5.62
CA ILE A 290 10.84 17.65 -5.91
C ILE A 290 10.55 17.14 -7.32
N ALA A 291 11.59 17.00 -8.14
CA ALA A 291 11.46 16.42 -9.48
C ALA A 291 10.93 14.97 -9.37
N ALA A 292 10.00 14.60 -10.25
CA ALA A 292 9.39 13.27 -10.22
C ALA A 292 10.42 12.13 -10.37
N GLY A 293 11.55 12.39 -11.04
CA GLY A 293 12.67 11.45 -11.16
C GLY A 293 13.26 11.00 -9.82
N TRP A 294 13.06 11.76 -8.74
CA TRP A 294 13.53 11.39 -7.39
C TRP A 294 12.58 10.47 -6.62
N SER A 295 11.42 10.11 -7.18
CA SER A 295 10.43 9.26 -6.51
C SER A 295 11.02 7.93 -5.98
N PRO A 296 11.82 7.17 -6.76
CA PRO A 296 12.45 5.94 -6.25
C PRO A 296 13.39 6.20 -5.07
N LEU A 297 14.13 7.31 -5.09
CA LEU A 297 15.05 7.69 -4.02
C LEU A 297 14.30 8.04 -2.73
N LEU A 298 13.18 8.75 -2.84
CA LEU A 298 12.29 9.04 -1.70
C LEU A 298 11.69 7.75 -1.11
N ALA A 299 11.25 6.82 -1.95
CA ALA A 299 10.75 5.52 -1.52
C ALA A 299 11.85 4.71 -0.80
N GLY A 300 13.05 4.67 -1.36
CA GLY A 300 14.22 4.02 -0.76
C GLY A 300 14.62 4.65 0.58
N MET A 301 14.54 5.98 0.69
CA MET A 301 14.82 6.69 1.94
C MET A 301 13.79 6.39 3.02
N ARG A 302 12.50 6.33 2.68
CA ARG A 302 11.44 5.88 3.61
C ARG A 302 11.70 4.44 4.09
N LEU A 303 12.05 3.54 3.17
CA LEU A 303 12.40 2.16 3.50
C LEU A 303 13.63 2.09 4.43
N TRP A 304 14.67 2.86 4.13
CA TRP A 304 15.88 2.95 4.94
C TRP A 304 15.58 3.48 6.35
N LEU A 305 14.85 4.60 6.47
CA LEU A 305 14.45 5.22 7.73
C LEU A 305 13.64 4.25 8.61
N SER A 306 12.59 3.66 8.04
CA SER A 306 11.73 2.72 8.78
C SER A 306 12.49 1.48 9.25
N ARG A 307 13.51 1.04 8.53
CA ARG A 307 14.36 -0.08 8.95
C ARG A 307 15.36 0.31 10.02
N HIS A 308 16.07 1.42 9.85
CA HIS A 308 17.11 1.85 10.78
C HIS A 308 16.55 2.16 12.17
N THR A 309 15.36 2.76 12.24
CA THR A 309 14.74 3.06 13.54
C THR A 309 14.15 1.83 14.21
N ARG A 310 13.66 0.84 13.45
CA ARG A 310 13.25 -0.46 14.01
C ARG A 310 14.38 -1.15 14.76
N THR A 311 15.58 -1.19 14.19
CA THR A 311 16.75 -1.79 14.84
C THR A 311 17.09 -1.09 16.15
N ALA A 312 17.01 0.24 16.18
CA ALA A 312 17.29 1.00 17.39
C ALA A 312 16.27 0.73 18.51
N LEU A 313 15.00 0.50 18.17
CA LEU A 313 13.92 0.33 19.15
C LEU A 313 13.73 -1.09 19.62
N LEU A 314 13.78 -2.05 18.70
CA LEU A 314 13.47 -3.43 19.01
C LEU A 314 14.71 -4.22 19.46
N GLY A 315 15.90 -3.62 19.38
CA GLY A 315 17.16 -4.33 19.63
C GLY A 315 17.42 -5.46 18.63
N PHE A 316 16.55 -5.63 17.62
CA PHE A 316 16.81 -6.48 16.48
C PHE A 316 17.86 -5.80 15.63
N ALA A 317 19.13 -6.17 15.86
CA ALA A 317 20.08 -6.21 14.77
C ALA A 317 19.34 -6.90 13.63
N PRO A 318 19.15 -6.24 12.47
CA PRO A 318 18.47 -6.88 11.36
C PRO A 318 19.27 -8.15 11.12
N LYS A 319 18.70 -9.32 11.42
CA LYS A 319 19.27 -10.58 10.98
C LYS A 319 19.48 -10.36 9.50
N ASP A 320 20.74 -10.42 9.09
CA ASP A 320 21.27 -9.85 7.86
C ASP A 320 20.26 -10.00 6.73
N TRP A 321 20.04 -8.93 5.97
CA TRP A 321 19.15 -8.91 4.83
C TRP A 321 19.10 -10.32 4.22
N GLN A 322 17.99 -11.05 4.36
CA GLN A 322 17.71 -12.15 3.43
C GLN A 322 17.28 -11.49 2.11
N GLU A 323 18.16 -10.65 1.58
CA GLU A 323 18.21 -10.26 0.18
C GLU A 323 18.54 -11.55 -0.55
N GLY A 324 17.49 -12.24 -1.00
CA GLY A 324 17.63 -12.87 -2.30
C GLY A 324 18.20 -11.80 -3.23
N ALA A 325 19.32 -12.12 -3.89
CA ALA A 325 20.14 -11.21 -4.68
C ALA A 325 19.30 -10.06 -5.24
N VAL A 326 19.47 -8.84 -4.69
CA VAL A 326 18.99 -7.66 -5.40
C VAL A 326 19.72 -7.73 -6.72
N PRO A 327 19.03 -7.92 -7.86
CA PRO A 327 19.72 -8.01 -9.12
C PRO A 327 20.53 -6.73 -9.23
N MET A 328 21.86 -6.91 -9.27
CA MET A 328 22.79 -5.79 -9.30
C MET A 328 22.41 -5.01 -10.56
N VAL A 329 21.84 -3.82 -10.36
CA VAL A 329 21.38 -2.98 -11.46
C VAL A 329 22.63 -2.57 -12.22
N GLN A 330 22.88 -3.22 -13.35
CA GLN A 330 23.96 -2.84 -14.25
C GLN A 330 23.68 -1.41 -14.70
N PRO A 331 24.59 -0.46 -14.48
CA PRO A 331 24.37 0.92 -14.86
C PRO A 331 24.40 1.03 -16.38
N GLY A 332 23.21 1.01 -16.98
CA GLY A 332 23.00 1.62 -18.28
C GLY A 332 22.87 3.14 -18.10
N PRO A 333 23.23 3.94 -19.13
CA PRO A 333 22.98 5.38 -19.12
C PRO A 333 21.51 5.64 -18.74
N CYS A 334 21.32 6.60 -17.84
CA CYS A 334 20.23 6.76 -16.86
C CYS A 334 18.76 6.70 -17.31
N ASP A 335 18.41 6.26 -18.53
CA ASP A 335 17.03 6.24 -19.01
C ASP A 335 16.49 4.84 -19.32
N PHE A 336 17.33 3.85 -19.64
CA PHE A 336 16.82 2.57 -20.20
C PHE A 336 16.56 1.46 -19.17
N VAL A 337 17.35 1.37 -18.09
CA VAL A 337 17.22 0.30 -17.09
C VAL A 337 16.12 0.58 -16.06
N ALA A 338 15.72 1.85 -15.93
CA ALA A 338 14.66 2.27 -15.01
C ALA A 338 13.29 1.63 -15.33
N ASP A 339 13.05 1.26 -16.60
CA ASP A 339 11.78 0.65 -17.04
C ASP A 339 11.72 -0.87 -16.82
N LEU A 340 12.87 -1.54 -16.67
CA LEU A 340 12.91 -3.01 -16.55
C LEU A 340 12.79 -3.51 -15.10
N LEU A 341 13.02 -2.65 -14.12
CA LEU A 341 12.94 -3.01 -12.71
C LEU A 341 11.52 -2.81 -12.17
N SER A 342 11.08 -3.76 -11.37
CA SER A 342 9.88 -3.60 -10.55
C SER A 342 10.03 -2.39 -9.62
N VAL A 343 8.91 -1.80 -9.20
CA VAL A 343 8.90 -0.67 -8.25
C VAL A 343 9.62 -1.06 -6.95
N ASP A 344 9.52 -2.32 -6.54
CA ASP A 344 10.16 -2.84 -5.34
C ASP A 344 11.68 -2.92 -5.48
N GLU A 345 12.20 -3.41 -6.62
CA GLU A 345 13.65 -3.46 -6.89
C GLU A 345 14.27 -2.06 -6.93
N ARG A 346 13.60 -1.09 -7.57
CA ARG A 346 14.05 0.31 -7.58
C ARG A 346 14.09 0.92 -6.19
N THR A 347 13.07 0.64 -5.39
CA THR A 347 12.99 1.09 -3.99
C THR A 347 14.11 0.49 -3.14
N MET A 348 14.40 -0.80 -3.33
CA MET A 348 15.49 -1.49 -2.64
C MET A 348 16.87 -0.95 -3.04
N ALA A 349 17.13 -0.80 -4.34
CA ALA A 349 18.39 -0.23 -4.83
C ALA A 349 18.60 1.20 -4.30
N ALA A 350 17.56 2.04 -4.32
CA ALA A 350 17.61 3.35 -3.69
C ALA A 350 17.92 3.29 -2.19
N ALA A 351 17.33 2.34 -1.46
CA ALA A 351 17.63 2.16 -0.04
C ALA A 351 19.08 1.75 0.23
N THR A 352 19.71 0.95 -0.64
CA THR A 352 21.14 0.57 -0.50
C THR A 352 22.07 1.74 -0.80
N ILE A 353 21.73 2.58 -1.79
CA ILE A 353 22.42 3.85 -2.07
C ILE A 353 22.39 4.77 -0.84
N ILE A 354 21.19 4.99 -0.25
CA ILE A 354 21.05 5.80 0.98
C ILE A 354 21.87 5.18 2.10
N ASN A 355 21.81 3.86 2.28
CA ASN A 355 22.58 3.17 3.30
C ASN A 355 24.09 3.38 3.14
N PHE A 356 24.61 3.17 1.94
CA PHE A 356 26.01 3.39 1.61
C PHE A 356 26.41 4.85 1.90
N GLY A 357 25.66 5.82 1.37
CA GLY A 357 25.96 7.23 1.55
C GLY A 357 26.03 7.64 3.04
N MET A 358 25.09 7.15 3.85
CA MET A 358 25.06 7.44 5.28
C MET A 358 26.17 6.71 6.06
N CYS A 359 26.60 5.53 5.62
CA CYS A 359 27.70 4.79 6.23
C CYS A 359 29.08 5.37 5.86
N ALA A 360 29.28 5.76 4.61
CA ALA A 360 30.56 6.25 4.11
C ALA A 360 30.80 7.73 4.45
N TYR A 361 29.77 8.58 4.33
CA TYR A 361 29.91 10.04 4.45
C TYR A 361 29.25 10.63 5.71
N GLY A 362 28.62 9.81 6.54
CA GLY A 362 27.97 10.22 7.79
C GLY A 362 26.47 10.44 7.67
N ARG A 363 25.75 10.17 8.77
CA ARG A 363 24.28 10.30 8.86
C ARG A 363 23.81 11.75 8.85
N ASP A 364 24.67 12.68 9.23
CA ASP A 364 24.43 14.12 9.19
C ASP A 364 24.27 14.66 7.75
N LYS A 365 24.59 13.85 6.73
CA LYS A 365 24.32 14.17 5.32
C LYS A 365 22.87 14.00 4.91
N LEU A 366 22.03 13.28 5.67
CA LEU A 366 20.64 13.02 5.26
C LEU A 366 19.79 14.29 5.10
N PRO A 367 19.81 15.27 6.03
CA PRO A 367 19.09 16.52 5.85
C PRO A 367 19.61 17.32 4.65
N THR A 368 20.93 17.31 4.41
CA THR A 368 21.56 17.97 3.25
C THR A 368 21.10 17.33 1.95
N LEU A 369 21.06 16.00 1.88
CA LEU A 369 20.53 15.27 0.73
C LEU A 369 19.08 15.66 0.44
N LEU A 370 18.22 15.68 1.46
CA LEU A 370 16.81 16.09 1.32
C LEU A 370 16.63 17.52 0.83
N ALA A 371 17.47 18.45 1.29
CA ALA A 371 17.46 19.82 0.80
C ALA A 371 17.91 19.91 -0.67
N ALA A 372 18.90 19.10 -1.05
CA ALA A 372 19.48 19.08 -2.39
C ALA A 372 18.55 18.46 -3.44
N LEU A 373 17.67 17.51 -3.07
CA LEU A 373 16.65 16.94 -3.99
C LEU A 373 15.65 17.99 -4.52
N ALA A 374 15.48 19.11 -3.84
CA ALA A 374 14.64 20.21 -4.30
C ALA A 374 15.38 21.20 -5.21
N GLN A 375 16.71 21.13 -5.25
CA GLN A 375 17.57 22.07 -5.97
C GLN A 375 18.15 21.46 -7.25
N TYR A 376 18.39 20.15 -7.24
CA TYR A 376 19.01 19.43 -8.34
C TYR A 376 18.04 18.38 -8.89
N ASP A 377 18.07 18.18 -10.20
CA ASP A 377 17.22 17.24 -10.94
C ASP A 377 18.02 16.04 -11.50
N SER A 378 19.34 16.04 -11.31
CA SER A 378 20.24 15.03 -11.84
C SER A 378 21.27 14.53 -10.83
N TRP A 379 21.62 13.26 -10.97
CA TRP A 379 22.58 12.56 -10.10
C TRP A 379 23.98 13.20 -10.12
N HIS A 380 24.45 13.58 -11.32
CA HIS A 380 25.76 14.18 -11.55
C HIS A 380 25.98 15.51 -10.83
N VAL A 381 24.91 16.25 -10.51
CA VAL A 381 24.99 17.50 -9.74
C VAL A 381 24.65 17.29 -8.27
N LEU A 382 23.69 16.41 -7.98
CA LEU A 382 23.27 16.09 -6.61
C LEU A 382 24.42 15.53 -5.76
N ILE A 383 25.16 14.54 -6.29
CA ILE A 383 26.18 13.82 -5.51
C ILE A 383 27.36 14.71 -5.09
N PRO A 384 27.99 15.47 -6.00
CA PRO A 384 29.05 16.39 -5.61
C PRO A 384 28.58 17.43 -4.59
N ALA A 385 27.36 17.94 -4.73
CA ALA A 385 26.82 18.94 -3.81
C ALA A 385 26.60 18.40 -2.39
N VAL A 386 26.20 17.14 -2.24
CA VAL A 386 25.88 16.53 -0.94
C VAL A 386 27.11 15.88 -0.29
N PHE A 387 27.88 15.12 -1.08
CA PHE A 387 28.92 14.23 -0.57
C PHE A 387 30.35 14.73 -0.86
N GLY A 388 30.52 15.69 -1.77
CA GLY A 388 31.83 16.26 -2.09
C GLY A 388 32.73 15.36 -2.96
N VAL A 389 32.17 14.31 -3.56
CA VAL A 389 32.83 13.39 -4.51
C VAL A 389 32.12 13.44 -5.86
N SER A 390 32.78 12.98 -6.92
CA SER A 390 32.12 12.83 -8.22
C SER A 390 31.01 11.76 -8.18
N ALA A 391 30.06 11.82 -9.10
CA ALA A 391 28.99 10.81 -9.17
C ALA A 391 29.55 9.43 -9.55
N GLU A 392 30.55 9.39 -10.41
CA GLU A 392 31.25 8.20 -10.87
C GLU A 392 32.04 7.55 -9.74
N GLU A 393 32.74 8.34 -8.93
CA GLU A 393 33.46 7.88 -7.74
C GLU A 393 32.49 7.32 -6.69
N PHE A 394 31.40 8.04 -6.39
CA PHE A 394 30.37 7.56 -5.48
C PHE A 394 29.76 6.24 -5.94
N GLU A 395 29.45 6.12 -7.23
CA GLU A 395 28.89 4.90 -7.81
C GLU A 395 29.88 3.74 -7.76
N HIS A 396 31.15 3.99 -8.10
CA HIS A 396 32.21 3.00 -7.99
C HIS A 396 32.32 2.45 -6.57
N ASP A 397 32.42 3.32 -5.57
CA ASP A 397 32.56 2.94 -4.16
C ASP A 397 31.29 2.24 -3.64
N TRP A 398 30.11 2.67 -4.08
CA TRP A 398 28.86 1.99 -3.76
C TRP A 398 28.83 0.56 -4.31
N GLN A 399 29.29 0.35 -5.54
CA GLN A 399 29.37 -0.99 -6.15
C GLN A 399 30.40 -1.87 -5.42
N GLU A 400 31.56 -1.34 -5.05
CA GLU A 400 32.52 -2.05 -4.21
C GLU A 400 31.93 -2.42 -2.85
N HIS A 401 31.17 -1.51 -2.23
CA HIS A 401 30.46 -1.78 -0.99
C HIS A 401 29.45 -2.92 -1.12
N LEU A 402 28.68 -2.96 -2.22
CA LEU A 402 27.74 -4.04 -2.49
C LEU A 402 28.48 -5.38 -2.64
N ARG A 403 29.56 -5.45 -3.44
CA ARG A 403 30.35 -6.68 -3.60
C ARG A 403 30.95 -7.15 -2.29
N ALA A 404 31.50 -6.24 -1.49
CA ALA A 404 32.07 -6.58 -0.18
C ALA A 404 31.02 -7.11 0.80
N ARG A 405 29.80 -6.58 0.75
CA ARG A 405 28.72 -6.92 1.69
C ARG A 405 27.93 -8.15 1.26
N TYR A 406 27.74 -8.36 -0.04
CA TYR A 406 26.82 -9.35 -0.59
C TYR A 406 27.49 -10.42 -1.47
N GLY A 407 28.80 -10.29 -1.73
CA GLY A 407 29.54 -11.14 -2.65
C GLY A 407 29.41 -10.70 -4.10
N ASP A 408 30.17 -11.37 -4.98
CA ASP A 408 30.05 -11.15 -6.42
C ASP A 408 28.74 -11.74 -6.94
N PRO A 409 28.05 -11.06 -7.88
CA PRO A 409 26.90 -11.64 -8.56
C PRO A 409 27.37 -12.83 -9.39
N SER A 410 26.81 -14.01 -9.12
CA SER A 410 27.10 -15.25 -9.84
C SER A 410 26.36 -15.39 -11.16
#